data_AF-A0A929HDN0-F1
#
_entry.id   AF-A0A929HDN0-F1
#
_cell.length_a   1.000
_cell.length_b   1.000
_cell.length_c   1.000
_cell.angle_alpha   90.00
_cell.angle_beta   90.00
_cell.angle_gamma   90.00
#
_symmetry.space_group_name_H-M   'P 1'
#
loop_
_entity.id
_entity.type
_entity.pdbx_description
1 polymer ?
#
loop_
_entity_poly.entity_id
_entity_poly.type
_entity_poly.pdbx_seq_one_letter_code
_entity_poly.pdbx_strand_id
1 'polypeptide(L)'
;DDPSQLLSLITIFEDCGIDFLIVHPRTVQQQFNGPADHDVTAAVVRQTSLPVIANGDIWTVADGDRVLSQTGAAGLMLGRGAIADPLLFERLRGNYAALSTPAQRAEELRDYLQELLARYQELFCGDQQVLWKMKEVLTFIKDPWFAKQMRKLKKTKSLAEFSSTL
;
A
#
# COMPACT_ATOMS: atom_id res chain seq x y z
N ASP A 1 -2.56 6.34 -22.97
CA ASP A 1 -1.08 6.25 -23.12
C ASP A 1 -0.44 7.63 -22.95
N ASP A 2 -1.21 8.70 -23.18
CA ASP A 2 -0.85 10.06 -22.80
C ASP A 2 -1.45 10.46 -21.42
N PRO A 3 -0.62 10.75 -20.41
CA PRO A 3 -1.08 11.24 -19.11
C PRO A 3 -1.81 12.59 -19.17
N SER A 4 -1.59 13.40 -20.20
CA SER A 4 -2.22 14.72 -20.35
C SER A 4 -3.74 14.64 -20.58
N GLN A 5 -4.22 13.50 -21.09
CA GLN A 5 -5.65 13.25 -21.31
C GLN A 5 -6.46 13.35 -20.02
N LEU A 6 -5.87 13.08 -18.86
CA LEU A 6 -6.56 13.24 -17.58
C LEU A 6 -6.99 14.70 -17.35
N LEU A 7 -6.15 15.66 -17.75
CA LEU A 7 -6.38 17.09 -17.51
C LEU A 7 -7.57 17.63 -18.33
N SER A 8 -7.84 17.06 -19.51
CA SER A 8 -9.00 17.46 -20.33
C SER A 8 -10.33 16.92 -19.81
N LEU A 9 -10.30 15.92 -18.93
CA LEU A 9 -11.50 15.30 -18.33
C LEU A 9 -11.93 15.95 -17.02
N ILE A 10 -11.13 16.86 -16.45
CA ILE A 10 -11.39 17.44 -15.13
C ILE A 10 -12.75 18.13 -15.06
N THR A 11 -13.10 18.96 -16.06
CA THR A 11 -14.39 19.65 -16.10
C THR A 11 -15.57 18.67 -16.12
N ILE A 12 -15.42 17.53 -16.81
CA ILE A 12 -16.46 16.50 -16.84
C ILE A 12 -16.66 15.91 -15.44
N PHE A 13 -15.58 15.67 -14.70
CA PHE A 13 -15.67 15.15 -13.34
C PHE A 13 -16.33 16.14 -12.38
N GLU A 14 -16.02 17.44 -12.51
CA GLU A 14 -16.66 18.50 -11.73
C GLU A 14 -18.16 18.59 -12.04
N ASP A 15 -18.54 18.56 -13.33
CA ASP A 15 -19.94 18.61 -13.78
C ASP A 15 -20.76 17.40 -13.31
N CYS A 16 -20.11 16.24 -13.11
CA CYS A 16 -20.75 15.07 -12.53
C CYS A 16 -21.08 15.21 -11.04
N GLY A 17 -20.54 16.22 -10.35
CA GLY A 17 -20.81 16.46 -8.92
C GLY A 17 -20.23 15.38 -8.00
N ILE A 18 -19.08 14.80 -8.35
CA ILE A 18 -18.39 13.82 -7.48
C ILE A 18 -17.76 14.51 -6.27
N ASP A 19 -17.55 13.75 -5.17
CA ASP A 19 -17.01 14.32 -3.94
C ASP A 19 -15.48 14.53 -3.96
N PHE A 20 -14.73 13.66 -4.65
CA PHE A 20 -13.26 13.72 -4.75
C PHE A 20 -12.72 12.88 -5.90
N LEU A 21 -11.45 13.10 -6.24
CA LEU A 21 -10.70 12.32 -7.23
C LEU A 21 -9.58 11.54 -6.56
N ILE A 22 -9.33 10.31 -7.02
CA ILE A 22 -8.10 9.57 -6.70
C ILE A 22 -7.28 9.46 -7.97
N VAL A 23 -6.03 9.90 -7.92
CA VAL A 23 -5.11 9.85 -9.07
C VAL A 23 -4.01 8.84 -8.81
N HIS A 24 -4.01 7.75 -9.58
CA HIS A 24 -2.83 6.92 -9.77
C HIS A 24 -2.13 7.39 -11.05
N PRO A 25 -0.98 8.08 -10.98
CA PRO A 25 -0.37 8.69 -12.15
C PRO A 25 0.50 7.69 -12.91
N ARG A 26 -0.14 6.60 -13.35
CA ARG A 26 0.32 5.70 -14.40
C ARG A 26 -0.82 5.50 -15.37
N THR A 27 -0.46 5.43 -16.65
CA THR A 27 -1.38 5.01 -17.68
C THR A 27 -1.70 3.52 -17.55
N VAL A 28 -2.84 3.11 -18.10
CA VAL A 28 -3.25 1.71 -18.14
C VAL A 28 -2.19 0.83 -18.82
N GLN A 29 -1.51 1.34 -19.86
CA GLN A 29 -0.45 0.61 -20.57
C GLN A 29 0.81 0.39 -19.72
N GLN A 30 1.15 1.34 -18.85
CA GLN A 30 2.28 1.19 -17.95
C GLN A 30 2.06 0.08 -16.93
N GLN A 31 0.80 -0.22 -16.55
CA GLN A 31 0.49 -1.14 -15.45
C GLN A 31 1.29 -0.77 -14.19
N PHE A 32 2.26 -1.60 -13.78
CA PHE A 32 3.17 -1.35 -12.66
C PHE A 32 4.60 -0.98 -13.09
N ASN A 33 4.82 -0.73 -14.38
CA ASN A 33 6.13 -0.38 -14.95
C ASN A 33 6.40 1.12 -14.78
N GLY A 34 7.65 1.45 -14.47
CA GLY A 34 8.07 2.83 -14.19
C GLY A 34 7.53 3.39 -12.87
N PRO A 35 8.07 4.51 -12.39
CA PRO A 35 7.54 5.20 -11.21
C PRO A 35 6.17 5.83 -11.50
N ALA A 36 5.36 5.98 -10.45
CA ALA A 36 4.18 6.85 -10.49
C ALA A 36 4.61 8.32 -10.66
N ASP A 37 4.11 9.00 -11.70
CA ASP A 37 4.49 10.37 -12.04
C ASP A 37 3.64 11.41 -11.29
N HIS A 38 4.05 11.75 -10.07
CA HIS A 38 3.30 12.68 -9.24
C HIS A 38 3.28 14.14 -9.75
N ASP A 39 4.01 14.49 -10.81
CA ASP A 39 3.84 15.80 -11.46
C ASP A 39 2.47 15.89 -12.16
N VAL A 40 1.96 14.76 -12.67
CA VAL A 40 0.59 14.65 -13.18
C VAL A 40 -0.43 14.88 -12.07
N THR A 41 -0.24 14.25 -10.90
CA THR A 41 -1.10 14.47 -9.74
C THR A 41 -1.10 15.94 -9.32
N ALA A 42 0.08 16.57 -9.26
CA ALA A 42 0.21 17.98 -8.93
C ALA A 42 -0.48 18.90 -9.96
N ALA A 43 -0.45 18.54 -11.25
CA ALA A 43 -1.16 19.27 -12.29
C ALA A 43 -2.68 19.19 -12.12
N VAL A 44 -3.21 17.99 -11.78
CA VAL A 44 -4.64 17.82 -11.48
C VAL A 44 -5.04 18.66 -10.27
N VAL A 45 -4.29 18.59 -9.17
CA VAL A 45 -4.55 19.38 -7.94
C VAL A 45 -4.64 20.88 -8.24
N ARG A 46 -3.79 21.40 -9.14
CA ARG A 46 -3.82 22.83 -9.51
C ARG A 46 -5.00 23.24 -10.37
N GLN A 47 -5.64 22.30 -11.08
CA GLN A 47 -6.65 22.60 -12.08
C GLN A 47 -8.08 22.44 -11.56
N THR A 48 -8.32 21.60 -10.55
CA THR A 48 -9.66 21.33 -10.01
C THR A 48 -9.86 21.91 -8.61
N SER A 49 -11.11 22.21 -8.29
CA SER A 49 -11.53 22.54 -6.91
C SER A 49 -11.85 21.30 -6.07
N LEU A 50 -11.97 20.12 -6.69
CA LEU A 50 -12.24 18.87 -6.00
C LEU A 50 -11.05 18.45 -5.13
N PRO A 51 -11.28 17.87 -3.94
CA PRO A 51 -10.24 17.19 -3.20
C PRO A 51 -9.60 16.09 -4.06
N VAL A 52 -8.27 16.11 -4.18
CA VAL A 52 -7.51 15.08 -4.89
C VAL A 52 -6.74 14.22 -3.89
N ILE A 53 -6.89 12.91 -3.99
CA ILE A 53 -6.19 11.89 -3.21
C ILE A 53 -5.08 11.30 -4.10
N ALA A 54 -3.82 11.46 -3.68
CA ALA A 54 -2.69 10.92 -4.42
C ALA A 54 -2.55 9.40 -4.16
N ASN A 55 -2.29 8.63 -5.22
CA ASN A 55 -2.03 7.20 -5.14
C ASN A 55 -0.78 6.83 -5.95
N GLY A 56 -0.12 5.74 -5.55
CA GLY A 56 0.99 5.16 -6.31
C GLY A 56 2.36 5.36 -5.66
N ASP A 57 3.06 4.24 -5.49
CA ASP A 57 4.45 4.16 -5.01
C ASP A 57 4.74 4.82 -3.65
N ILE A 58 3.75 4.82 -2.76
CA ILE A 58 3.91 5.22 -1.37
C ILE A 58 4.20 3.97 -0.53
N TRP A 59 5.46 3.77 -0.16
CA TRP A 59 5.93 2.61 0.61
C TRP A 59 6.37 2.96 2.03
N THR A 60 6.68 4.23 2.27
CA THR A 60 7.21 4.74 3.54
C THR A 60 6.54 6.05 3.92
N VAL A 61 6.73 6.49 5.17
CA VAL A 61 6.32 7.84 5.60
C VAL A 61 6.98 8.91 4.73
N ALA A 62 8.27 8.77 4.45
CA ALA A 62 9.02 9.69 3.60
C ALA A 62 8.44 9.78 2.18
N ASP A 63 7.96 8.68 1.61
CA ASP A 63 7.26 8.72 0.32
C ASP A 63 5.95 9.49 0.41
N GLY A 64 5.17 9.26 1.47
CA GLY A 64 3.91 9.97 1.69
C GLY A 64 4.10 11.46 1.86
N ASP A 65 5.05 11.87 2.72
CA ASP A 65 5.39 13.27 2.96
C ASP A 65 5.88 13.95 1.68
N ARG A 66 6.74 13.26 0.90
CA ARG A 66 7.21 13.75 -0.39
C ARG A 66 6.06 13.94 -1.38
N VAL A 67 5.15 12.96 -1.50
CA VAL A 67 4.01 13.05 -2.43
C VAL A 67 3.06 14.17 -2.01
N LEU A 68 2.73 14.29 -0.72
CA LEU A 68 1.86 15.36 -0.21
C LEU A 68 2.47 16.74 -0.46
N SER A 69 3.75 16.92 -0.12
CA SER A 69 4.46 18.20 -0.33
C SER A 69 4.63 18.56 -1.81
N GLN A 70 4.92 17.59 -2.68
CA GLN A 70 5.06 17.80 -4.12
C GLN A 70 3.73 18.18 -4.78
N THR A 71 2.64 17.52 -4.39
CA THR A 71 1.37 17.60 -5.11
C THR A 71 0.39 18.59 -4.52
N GLY A 72 0.44 18.84 -3.22
CA GLY A 72 -0.62 19.54 -2.49
C GLY A 72 -1.92 18.73 -2.38
N ALA A 73 -1.88 17.41 -2.63
CA ALA A 73 -3.04 16.55 -2.53
C ALA A 73 -3.65 16.57 -1.12
N ALA A 74 -4.98 16.42 -1.05
CA ALA A 74 -5.75 16.43 0.19
C ALA A 74 -5.51 15.18 1.05
N GLY A 75 -4.97 14.11 0.46
CA GLY A 75 -4.65 12.88 1.17
C GLY A 75 -3.95 11.84 0.31
N LEU A 76 -3.70 10.68 0.90
CA LEU A 76 -3.03 9.55 0.27
C LEU A 76 -3.93 8.32 0.26
N MET A 77 -3.94 7.61 -0.86
CA MET A 77 -4.44 6.24 -0.93
C MET A 77 -3.25 5.29 -0.99
N LEU A 78 -3.22 4.31 -0.09
CA LEU A 78 -2.16 3.31 -0.01
C LEU A 78 -2.61 1.98 -0.62
N GLY A 79 -1.69 1.31 -1.31
CA GLY A 79 -1.91 -0.03 -1.85
C GLY A 79 -0.86 -1.00 -1.31
N ARG A 80 0.07 -1.40 -2.17
CA ARG A 80 1.12 -2.38 -1.84
C ARG A 80 1.98 -2.00 -0.62
N GLY A 81 2.22 -0.71 -0.41
CA GLY A 81 2.96 -0.21 0.76
C GLY A 81 2.30 -0.58 2.08
N ALA A 82 0.97 -0.50 2.17
CA ALA A 82 0.22 -0.86 3.38
C ALA A 82 0.22 -2.38 3.67
N ILE A 83 0.37 -3.21 2.63
CA ILE A 83 0.53 -4.67 2.81
C ILE A 83 1.95 -5.00 3.28
N ALA A 84 2.94 -4.23 2.79
CA ALA A 84 4.35 -4.41 3.14
C ALA A 84 4.69 -3.94 4.56
N ASP A 85 4.05 -2.86 5.02
CA ASP A 85 4.13 -2.32 6.37
C ASP A 85 2.70 -2.06 6.90
N PRO A 86 2.16 -2.97 7.73
CA PRO A 86 0.79 -2.88 8.26
C PRO A 86 0.52 -1.62 9.08
N LEU A 87 1.57 -1.01 9.64
CA LEU A 87 1.48 0.18 10.46
C LEU A 87 1.66 1.46 9.63
N LEU A 88 1.85 1.37 8.31
CA LEU A 88 2.13 2.53 7.46
C LEU A 88 1.08 3.65 7.60
N PHE A 89 -0.20 3.29 7.72
CA PHE A 89 -1.28 4.26 7.98
C PHE A 89 -1.06 5.00 9.31
N GLU A 90 -0.72 4.27 10.38
CA GLU A 90 -0.48 4.88 11.69
C GLU A 90 0.79 5.72 11.73
N ARG A 91 1.84 5.27 11.04
CA ARG A 91 3.09 6.02 10.92
C ARG A 91 2.89 7.33 10.16
N LEU A 92 2.12 7.32 9.07
CA LEU A 92 1.75 8.52 8.31
C LEU A 92 0.87 9.48 9.13
N ARG A 93 0.05 8.95 10.05
CA ARG A 93 -0.74 9.77 11.00
C ARG A 93 0.07 10.28 12.19
N GLY A 94 1.33 9.87 12.35
CA GLY A 94 2.17 10.24 13.48
C GLY A 94 1.86 9.49 14.78
N ASN A 95 1.01 8.45 14.73
CA ASN A 95 0.68 7.62 15.90
C ASN A 95 1.79 6.62 16.22
N TYR A 96 2.66 6.32 15.25
CA TYR A 96 3.82 5.44 15.38
C TYR A 96 5.07 6.13 14.83
N ALA A 97 6.25 5.72 15.30
CA ALA A 97 7.51 6.20 14.77
C ALA A 97 7.61 5.91 13.27
N ALA A 98 8.10 6.87 12.47
CA ALA A 98 8.27 6.68 11.03
C ALA A 98 9.23 5.52 10.68
N LEU A 99 10.17 5.22 11.58
CA LEU A 99 11.12 4.13 11.49
C LEU A 99 11.12 3.33 12.79
N SER A 100 10.96 2.02 12.68
CA SER A 100 11.13 1.08 13.80
C SER A 100 12.52 0.45 13.76
N THR A 101 13.09 0.14 14.92
CA THR A 101 14.27 -0.72 15.00
C THR A 101 13.96 -2.11 14.45
N PRO A 102 14.96 -2.92 14.03
CA PRO A 102 14.71 -4.28 13.56
C PRO A 102 13.98 -5.16 14.60
N ALA A 103 14.22 -4.96 15.90
CA ALA A 103 13.54 -5.71 16.96
C ALA A 103 12.05 -5.33 17.04
N GLN A 104 11.73 -4.04 17.06
CA GLN A 104 10.35 -3.55 17.05
C GLN A 104 9.62 -4.02 15.80
N ARG A 105 10.26 -3.91 14.62
CA ARG A 105 9.66 -4.33 13.36
C ARG A 105 9.40 -5.83 13.30
N ALA A 106 10.22 -6.64 13.97
CA ALA A 106 10.00 -8.08 14.10
C ALA A 106 8.76 -8.40 14.94
N GLU A 107 8.56 -7.64 16.02
CA GLU A 107 7.38 -7.74 16.89
C GLU A 107 6.11 -7.31 16.16
N GLU A 108 6.10 -6.11 15.58
CA GLU A 108 4.98 -5.58 14.79
C GLU A 108 4.57 -6.54 13.67
N LEU A 109 5.55 -7.12 12.95
CA LEU A 109 5.29 -8.06 11.87
C LEU A 109 4.71 -9.39 12.38
N ARG A 110 5.24 -9.93 13.48
CA ARG A 110 4.74 -11.17 14.07
C ARG A 110 3.30 -10.99 14.52
N ASP A 111 3.01 -9.91 15.24
CA ASP A 111 1.68 -9.62 15.78
C ASP A 111 0.67 -9.45 14.65
N TYR A 112 1.03 -8.68 13.60
CA TYR A 112 0.23 -8.56 12.40
C TYR A 112 -0.06 -9.90 11.71
N LEU A 113 0.96 -10.74 11.51
CA LEU A 113 0.77 -12.02 10.82
C LEU A 113 -0.05 -13.02 11.64
N GLN A 114 0.04 -12.97 12.98
CA GLN A 114 -0.80 -13.77 13.87
C GLN A 114 -2.26 -13.33 13.83
N GLU A 115 -2.52 -12.02 13.93
CA GLU A 115 -3.87 -11.47 13.83
C GLU A 115 -4.49 -11.74 12.46
N LEU A 116 -3.71 -11.55 11.39
CA LEU A 116 -4.16 -11.80 10.03
C LEU A 116 -4.49 -13.27 9.81
N LEU A 117 -3.66 -14.19 10.33
CA LEU A 117 -3.91 -15.62 10.24
C LEU A 117 -5.25 -15.99 10.90
N ALA A 118 -5.48 -15.51 12.12
CA ALA A 118 -6.74 -15.76 12.84
C ALA A 118 -7.96 -15.27 12.04
N ARG A 119 -7.91 -14.03 11.54
CA ARG A 119 -8.99 -13.48 10.71
C ARG A 119 -9.20 -14.24 9.40
N TYR A 120 -8.13 -14.68 8.75
CA TYR A 120 -8.24 -15.46 7.52
C TYR A 120 -8.82 -16.86 7.77
N GLN A 121 -8.57 -17.48 8.93
CA GLN A 121 -9.20 -18.74 9.31
C GLN A 121 -10.71 -18.60 9.57
N GLU A 122 -11.17 -17.41 10.00
CA GLU A 122 -12.61 -17.11 10.13
C GLU A 122 -13.27 -16.83 8.77
N LEU A 123 -12.58 -16.11 7.88
CA LEU A 123 -13.14 -15.62 6.63
C LEU A 123 -13.10 -16.64 5.49
N PHE A 124 -12.04 -17.45 5.42
CA PHE A 124 -11.81 -18.38 4.31
C PHE A 124 -12.00 -19.84 4.74
N CYS A 125 -12.44 -20.67 3.80
CA CYS A 125 -12.73 -22.06 4.07
C CYS A 125 -11.53 -22.96 3.69
N GLY A 126 -10.95 -23.58 4.71
CA GLY A 126 -9.95 -24.64 4.54
C GLY A 126 -8.50 -24.15 4.59
N ASP A 127 -7.68 -24.93 5.26
CA ASP A 127 -6.28 -24.60 5.60
C ASP A 127 -5.42 -24.22 4.40
N GLN A 128 -5.60 -24.88 3.25
CA GLN A 128 -4.81 -24.58 2.05
C GLN A 128 -5.13 -23.20 1.48
N GLN A 129 -6.41 -22.81 1.47
CA GLN A 129 -6.83 -21.49 1.00
C GLN A 129 -6.23 -20.39 1.90
N VAL A 130 -6.37 -20.54 3.21
CA VAL A 130 -5.80 -19.62 4.21
C VAL A 130 -4.29 -19.53 4.04
N LEU A 131 -3.59 -20.67 3.93
CA LEU A 131 -2.15 -20.71 3.78
C LEU A 131 -1.68 -19.98 2.50
N TRP A 132 -2.38 -20.16 1.38
CA TRP A 132 -2.06 -19.46 0.13
C TRP A 132 -2.25 -17.94 0.27
N LYS A 133 -3.35 -17.50 0.89
CA LYS A 133 -3.59 -16.08 1.16
C LYS A 133 -2.55 -15.46 2.09
N MET A 134 -2.14 -16.17 3.13
CA MET A 134 -1.03 -15.73 3.98
C MET A 134 0.25 -15.56 3.17
N LYS A 135 0.60 -16.53 2.30
CA LYS A 135 1.80 -16.46 1.47
C LYS A 135 1.77 -15.34 0.42
N GLU A 136 0.60 -14.98 -0.10
CA GLU A 136 0.44 -13.81 -0.99
C GLU A 136 0.86 -12.53 -0.26
N VAL A 137 0.43 -12.34 0.99
CA VAL A 137 0.82 -11.17 1.81
C VAL A 137 2.33 -11.09 1.99
N LEU A 138 3.00 -12.21 2.28
CA LEU A 138 4.46 -12.26 2.43
C LEU A 138 5.24 -11.87 1.16
N THR A 139 4.59 -11.71 0.00
CA THR A 139 5.24 -11.25 -1.24
C THR A 139 5.46 -9.74 -1.26
N PHE A 140 4.69 -9.00 -0.47
CA PHE A 140 4.84 -7.55 -0.34
C PHE A 140 5.85 -7.16 0.74
N ILE A 141 6.10 -8.04 1.71
CA ILE A 141 7.05 -7.84 2.81
C ILE A 141 8.47 -8.09 2.31
N LYS A 142 9.13 -7.02 1.85
CA LYS A 142 10.45 -7.06 1.18
C LYS A 142 11.61 -6.54 2.02
N ASP A 143 11.39 -6.38 3.32
CA ASP A 143 12.44 -5.95 4.25
C ASP A 143 13.64 -6.94 4.22
N PRO A 144 14.85 -6.47 3.89
CA PRO A 144 16.03 -7.33 3.83
C PRO A 144 16.32 -8.08 5.14
N TRP A 145 16.02 -7.48 6.29
CA TRP A 145 16.25 -8.08 7.61
C TRP A 145 15.42 -9.36 7.80
N PHE A 146 14.21 -9.39 7.24
CA PHE A 146 13.27 -10.51 7.36
C PHE A 146 13.27 -11.45 6.16
N ALA A 147 14.10 -11.21 5.14
CA ALA A 147 14.09 -12.00 3.89
C ALA A 147 14.26 -13.52 4.12
N LYS A 148 15.09 -13.93 5.08
CA LYS A 148 15.26 -15.36 5.43
C LYS A 148 13.99 -15.94 6.08
N GLN A 149 13.37 -15.20 7.00
CA GLN A 149 12.15 -15.60 7.67
C GLN A 149 10.98 -15.69 6.69
N MET A 150 10.80 -14.69 5.81
CA MET A 150 9.76 -14.68 4.78
C MET A 150 9.90 -15.89 3.84
N ARG A 151 11.13 -16.23 3.42
CA ARG A 151 11.39 -17.44 2.62
C ARG A 151 11.04 -18.73 3.36
N LYS A 152 11.29 -18.81 4.67
CA LYS A 152 10.92 -19.97 5.49
C LYS A 152 9.40 -20.12 5.57
N LEU A 153 8.68 -19.05 5.91
CA LEU A 153 7.22 -19.03 5.98
C LEU A 153 6.57 -19.42 4.64
N LYS A 154 7.09 -18.92 3.51
CA LYS A 154 6.58 -19.28 2.16
C LYS A 154 6.72 -20.76 1.81
N LYS A 155 7.66 -21.48 2.42
CA LYS A 155 7.92 -22.91 2.16
C LYS A 155 7.06 -23.86 3.00
N THR A 156 6.39 -23.36 4.04
CA THR A 156 5.53 -24.18 4.91
C THR A 156 4.40 -24.86 4.14
N LYS A 157 3.96 -26.04 4.57
CA LYS A 157 2.96 -26.85 3.84
C LYS A 157 1.61 -26.94 4.57
N SER A 158 1.54 -26.48 5.80
CA SER A 158 0.32 -26.47 6.64
C SER A 158 0.25 -25.21 7.49
N LEU A 159 -0.96 -24.89 7.99
CA LEU A 159 -1.15 -23.79 8.94
C LEU A 159 -0.42 -24.01 10.27
N ALA A 160 -0.32 -25.26 10.72
CA ALA A 160 0.44 -25.61 11.93
C ALA A 160 1.93 -25.27 11.77
N GLU A 161 2.54 -25.63 10.63
CA GLU A 161 3.94 -25.32 10.34
C GLU A 161 4.14 -23.80 10.20
N PHE A 162 3.21 -23.10 9.52
CA PHE A 162 3.23 -21.65 9.40
C PHE A 162 3.19 -20.97 10.77
N SER A 163 2.25 -21.34 11.63
CA SER A 163 2.07 -20.79 12.97
C SER A 163 3.30 -21.01 13.85
N SER A 164 3.90 -22.21 13.81
CA SER A 164 5.12 -22.50 14.58
C SER A 164 6.37 -21.77 14.07
N THR A 165 6.31 -21.18 12.88
CA THR A 165 7.43 -20.47 12.25
C THR A 165 7.35 -18.95 12.43
N LEU A 166 6.18 -18.41 12.77
CA LEU A 166 5.98 -16.99 13.10
C LEU A 166 6.81 -16.60 14.33
#